data_AF-A0A6L9ETE5-F1
#
_entry.id   AF-A0A6L9ETE5-F1
#
_cell.length_a   1.000
_cell.length_b   1.000
_cell.length_c   1.000
_cell.angle_alpha   90.00
_cell.angle_beta   90.00
_cell.angle_gamma   90.00
#
_symmetry.space_group_name_H-M   'P 1'
#
loop_
_entity.id
_entity.type
_entity.pdbx_description
1 polymer ?
#
loop_
_entity_poly.entity_id
_entity_poly.type
_entity_poly.pdbx_seq_one_letter_code
_entity_poly.pdbx_strand_id
1 'polypeptide(L)'
;MRQHKEIIEELDCISKILNKQDYPNYLDEFVSHINKLAGKLNVHLSTEDKFLYPNLINGEDRQLKSMANSYIDEMGNISNVFADYRNKFNTKSKINERLDTFISETKPILNEIRKRIQKEETELYRLIVEISTI
;
A
#
# COMPACT_ATOMS: atom_id res chain seq x y z
N MET A 1 -1.29 -2.33 -13.15
CA MET A 1 0.20 -2.18 -13.23
C MET A 1 0.92 -3.41 -12.64
N ARG A 2 2.18 -3.75 -13.01
CA ARG A 2 2.91 -4.91 -12.41
C ARG A 2 3.09 -4.76 -10.89
N GLN A 3 3.60 -3.61 -10.44
CA GLN A 3 3.83 -3.33 -9.02
C GLN A 3 2.53 -3.43 -8.20
N HIS A 4 1.39 -2.97 -8.73
CA HIS A 4 0.09 -3.10 -8.08
C HIS A 4 -0.31 -4.56 -7.87
N LYS A 5 -0.18 -5.41 -8.89
CA LYS A 5 -0.46 -6.84 -8.76
C LYS A 5 0.38 -7.47 -7.64
N GLU A 6 1.68 -7.16 -7.64
CA GLU A 6 2.61 -7.66 -6.63
C GLU A 6 2.26 -7.17 -5.21
N ILE A 7 1.76 -5.95 -5.04
CA ILE A 7 1.28 -5.42 -3.75
C ILE A 7 0.00 -6.14 -3.32
N ILE A 8 -0.98 -6.26 -4.23
CA ILE A 8 -2.25 -6.94 -3.96
C ILE A 8 -2.02 -8.41 -3.58
N GLU A 9 -1.09 -9.11 -4.23
CA GLU A 9 -0.71 -10.48 -3.89
C GLU A 9 -0.21 -10.60 -2.44
N GLU A 10 0.63 -9.68 -1.96
CA GLU A 10 1.06 -9.69 -0.55
C GLU A 10 -0.12 -9.41 0.39
N LEU A 11 -0.99 -8.45 0.06
CA LEU A 11 -2.19 -8.15 0.86
C LEU A 11 -3.12 -9.37 0.95
N ASP A 12 -3.27 -10.13 -0.12
CA ASP A 12 -4.08 -11.34 -0.18
C ASP A 12 -3.46 -12.46 0.67
N CYS A 13 -2.14 -12.69 0.56
CA CYS A 13 -1.40 -13.64 1.41
C CYS A 13 -1.58 -13.30 2.90
N ILE A 14 -1.40 -12.03 3.27
CA ILE A 14 -1.56 -11.57 4.65
C ILE A 14 -3.00 -11.79 5.12
N SER A 15 -3.99 -11.36 4.32
CA SER A 15 -5.41 -11.50 4.67
C SER A 15 -5.80 -12.96 4.84
N LYS A 16 -5.27 -13.86 4.00
CA LYS A 16 -5.48 -15.31 4.11
C LYS A 16 -4.95 -15.86 5.43
N ILE A 17 -3.80 -15.41 5.90
CA ILE A 17 -3.26 -15.80 7.22
C ILE A 17 -4.17 -15.31 8.34
N LEU A 18 -4.55 -14.03 8.33
CA LEU A 18 -5.36 -13.42 9.39
C LEU A 18 -6.78 -14.00 9.51
N ASN A 19 -7.28 -14.66 8.45
CA ASN A 19 -8.60 -15.30 8.44
C ASN A 19 -8.56 -16.76 8.93
N LYS A 20 -7.40 -17.32 9.24
CA LYS A 20 -7.27 -18.64 9.85
C LYS A 20 -7.65 -18.58 11.33
N GLN A 21 -8.39 -19.57 11.81
CA GLN A 21 -8.68 -19.69 13.25
C GLN A 21 -7.41 -19.86 14.08
N ASP A 22 -6.39 -20.52 13.51
CA ASP A 22 -5.10 -20.79 14.14
C ASP A 22 -3.98 -19.90 13.57
N TYR A 23 -4.30 -18.66 13.17
CA TYR A 23 -3.32 -17.69 12.66
C TYR A 23 -2.04 -17.53 13.50
N PRO A 24 -2.02 -17.70 14.85
CA PRO A 24 -0.78 -17.58 15.63
C PRO A 24 0.30 -18.61 15.22
N ASN A 25 -0.07 -19.72 14.60
CA ASN A 25 0.87 -20.71 14.06
C ASN A 25 1.59 -20.21 12.79
N TYR A 26 1.11 -19.13 12.18
CA TYR A 26 1.57 -18.60 10.89
C TYR A 26 2.26 -17.24 11.02
N LEU A 27 2.64 -16.81 12.23
CA LEU A 27 3.22 -15.48 12.45
C LEU A 27 4.56 -15.26 11.73
N ASP A 28 5.38 -16.30 11.55
CA ASP A 28 6.64 -16.19 10.80
C ASP A 28 6.38 -15.93 9.31
N GLU A 29 5.37 -16.60 8.73
CA GLU A 29 4.91 -16.38 7.36
C GLU A 29 4.32 -14.97 7.20
N PHE A 30 3.49 -14.55 8.15
CA PHE A 30 2.93 -13.20 8.19
C PHE A 30 4.02 -12.12 8.20
N VAL A 31 5.02 -12.25 9.07
CA VAL A 31 6.15 -11.31 9.17
C VAL A 31 6.92 -11.24 7.84
N SER A 32 7.11 -12.37 7.17
CA SER A 32 7.73 -12.42 5.85
C SER A 32 6.94 -11.59 4.83
N HIS A 33 5.63 -11.78 4.75
CA HIS A 33 4.77 -11.03 3.84
C HIS A 33 4.70 -9.53 4.17
N ILE A 34 4.62 -9.16 5.45
CA ILE A 34 4.64 -7.74 5.86
C ILE A 34 5.93 -7.04 5.45
N ASN A 35 7.08 -7.71 5.59
CA ASN A 35 8.36 -7.14 5.16
C ASN A 35 8.48 -7.04 3.63
N LYS A 36 7.95 -8.03 2.89
CA LYS A 36 7.87 -7.97 1.42
C LYS A 36 6.96 -6.83 0.96
N LEU A 37 5.78 -6.69 1.56
CA LEU A 37 4.85 -5.61 1.29
C LEU A 37 5.52 -4.25 1.50
N ALA A 38 6.28 -4.08 2.59
CA ALA A 38 7.02 -2.84 2.84
C ALA A 38 8.04 -2.53 1.74
N GLY A 39 8.81 -3.52 1.28
CA GLY A 39 9.74 -3.34 0.17
C GLY A 39 9.04 -2.97 -1.13
N LYS A 40 7.94 -3.66 -1.46
CA LYS A 40 7.16 -3.40 -2.68
C LYS A 40 6.52 -2.01 -2.67
N LEU A 41 5.93 -1.60 -1.55
CA LEU A 41 5.40 -0.24 -1.38
C LEU A 41 6.49 0.81 -1.57
N ASN A 42 7.65 0.63 -0.95
CA ASN A 42 8.76 1.57 -1.10
C ASN A 42 9.21 1.72 -2.57
N VAL A 43 9.32 0.61 -3.31
CA VAL A 43 9.68 0.63 -4.74
C VAL A 43 8.61 1.33 -5.57
N HIS A 44 7.34 1.04 -5.31
CA HIS A 44 6.21 1.66 -6.00
C HIS A 44 6.21 3.17 -5.81
N LEU A 45 6.26 3.63 -4.56
CA LEU A 45 6.30 5.06 -4.22
C LEU A 45 7.50 5.79 -4.81
N SER A 46 8.69 5.21 -4.66
CA SER A 46 9.91 5.77 -5.23
C SER A 46 9.82 5.92 -6.75
N THR A 47 9.08 5.02 -7.42
CA THR A 47 8.87 5.11 -8.87
C THR A 47 7.93 6.27 -9.20
N GLU A 48 6.83 6.41 -8.46
CA GLU A 48 5.85 7.46 -8.72
C GLU A 48 6.39 8.86 -8.39
N ASP A 49 7.06 9.02 -7.26
CA ASP A 49 7.68 10.28 -6.83
C ASP A 49 8.76 10.75 -7.79
N LYS A 50 9.52 9.81 -8.36
CA LYS A 50 10.63 10.14 -9.27
C LYS A 50 10.18 10.43 -10.69
N PHE A 51 9.12 9.77 -11.16
CA PHE A 51 8.75 9.79 -12.57
C PHE A 51 7.31 10.19 -12.83
N LEU A 52 6.34 9.62 -12.12
CA LEU A 52 4.92 9.84 -12.41
C LEU A 52 4.48 11.25 -11.99
N TYR A 53 4.54 11.55 -10.70
CA TYR A 53 3.99 12.79 -10.15
C TYR A 53 4.68 14.05 -10.70
N PRO A 54 6.02 14.10 -10.85
CA PRO A 54 6.66 15.27 -11.47
C PRO A 54 6.14 15.55 -12.88
N ASN A 55 5.87 14.52 -13.69
CA ASN A 55 5.33 14.70 -15.04
C ASN A 55 3.90 15.24 -15.01
N LEU A 56 3.05 14.73 -14.11
CA LEU A 56 1.66 15.19 -13.98
C LEU A 56 1.58 16.64 -13.46
N ILE A 57 2.41 16.98 -12.48
CA ILE A 57 2.45 18.33 -11.87
C ILE A 57 2.93 19.39 -12.86
N ASN A 58 3.92 19.03 -13.69
CA ASN A 58 4.50 19.95 -14.67
C ASN A 58 3.71 20.04 -15.99
N GLY A 59 2.69 19.19 -16.20
CA GLY A 59 1.82 19.24 -17.38
C GLY A 59 0.97 20.50 -17.48
N GLU A 60 0.04 20.58 -18.43
CA GLU A 60 -0.87 21.75 -18.57
C GLU A 60 -2.26 21.49 -17.96
N ASP A 61 -2.65 20.22 -17.82
CA ASP A 61 -3.99 19.83 -17.35
C ASP A 61 -4.14 20.07 -15.84
N ARG A 62 -5.04 20.99 -15.48
CA ARG A 62 -5.29 21.37 -14.07
C ARG A 62 -5.94 20.24 -13.26
N GLN A 63 -6.74 19.38 -13.88
CA GLN A 63 -7.39 18.25 -13.21
C GLN A 63 -6.36 17.19 -12.84
N LEU A 64 -5.45 16.84 -13.76
CA LEU A 64 -4.34 15.91 -13.49
C LEU A 64 -3.42 16.45 -12.38
N LYS A 65 -3.10 17.75 -12.38
CA LYS A 65 -2.30 18.35 -11.31
C LYS A 65 -2.96 18.24 -9.95
N SER A 66 -4.24 18.61 -9.85
CA SER A 66 -4.97 18.56 -8.59
C SER A 66 -5.08 17.12 -8.08
N MET A 67 -5.32 16.17 -8.99
CA MET A 67 -5.39 14.76 -8.64
C MET A 67 -4.02 14.25 -8.20
N ALA A 68 -2.94 14.52 -8.92
CA ALA A 68 -1.59 14.10 -8.57
C ALA A 68 -1.20 14.57 -7.15
N ASN A 69 -1.43 15.85 -6.81
CA ASN A 69 -1.15 16.35 -5.47
C ASN A 69 -1.97 15.63 -4.38
N SER A 70 -3.26 15.37 -4.63
CA SER A 70 -4.10 14.63 -3.68
C SER A 70 -3.60 13.19 -3.46
N TYR A 71 -3.10 12.53 -4.51
CA TYR A 71 -2.58 11.16 -4.42
C TYR A 71 -1.21 11.10 -3.72
N ILE A 72 -0.37 12.13 -3.88
CA ILE A 72 0.88 12.30 -3.12
C ILE A 72 0.57 12.41 -1.63
N ASP A 73 -0.35 13.31 -1.25
CA ASP A 73 -0.69 13.55 0.16
C ASP A 73 -1.31 12.31 0.82
N GLU A 74 -2.26 11.68 0.14
CA GLU A 74 -2.94 10.46 0.62
C GLU A 74 -1.94 9.32 0.85
N MET A 75 -1.04 9.11 -0.12
CA MET A 75 -0.08 8.01 -0.04
C MET A 75 1.08 8.28 0.91
N GLY A 76 1.51 9.53 1.05
CA GLY A 76 2.46 9.94 2.08
C GLY A 76 1.92 9.63 3.47
N ASN A 77 0.64 9.92 3.72
CA ASN A 77 -0.02 9.57 4.99
C ASN A 77 -0.08 8.04 5.21
N ILE A 78 -0.51 7.27 4.22
CA ILE A 78 -0.56 5.80 4.30
C ILE A 78 0.83 5.22 4.57
N SER A 79 1.86 5.75 3.93
CA SER A 79 3.25 5.29 4.09
C SER A 79 3.75 5.51 5.52
N ASN A 80 3.47 6.67 6.11
CA ASN A 80 3.81 6.97 7.49
C ASN A 80 3.08 6.04 8.47
N VAL A 81 1.77 5.91 8.32
CA VAL A 81 0.95 5.03 9.18
C VAL A 81 1.41 3.56 9.07
N PHE A 82 1.70 3.09 7.86
CA PHE A 82 2.21 1.74 7.64
C PHE A 82 3.60 1.53 8.22
N ALA A 83 4.50 2.52 8.14
CA ALA A 83 5.83 2.45 8.76
C ALA A 83 5.74 2.32 10.28
N ASP A 84 4.88 3.11 10.93
CA ASP A 84 4.63 3.06 12.37
C ASP A 84 4.05 1.71 12.79
N TYR A 85 3.04 1.24 12.06
CA TYR A 85 2.48 -0.09 12.27
C TYR A 85 3.53 -1.20 12.10
N ARG A 86 4.34 -1.13 11.04
CA ARG A 86 5.40 -2.12 10.80
C ARG A 86 6.37 -2.14 11.97
N ASN A 87 6.73 -0.99 12.54
CA ASN A 87 7.60 -0.95 13.71
C ASN A 87 7.01 -1.68 14.92
N LYS A 88 5.69 -1.77 15.03
CA LYS A 88 5.00 -2.54 16.08
C LYS A 88 4.88 -4.04 15.75
N PHE A 89 4.80 -4.44 14.48
CA PHE A 89 4.43 -5.82 14.12
C PHE A 89 5.40 -6.53 13.14
N ASN A 90 6.60 -5.99 12.89
CA ASN A 90 7.57 -6.57 11.95
C ASN A 90 8.36 -7.78 12.43
N THR A 91 8.08 -8.30 13.63
CA THR A 91 8.70 -9.52 14.14
C THR A 91 7.69 -10.31 14.96
N LYS A 92 7.86 -11.64 15.01
CA LYS A 92 6.97 -12.52 15.78
C LYS A 92 6.94 -12.16 17.27
N SER A 93 8.07 -11.79 17.87
CA SER A 93 8.14 -11.36 19.27
C SER A 93 7.22 -10.17 19.53
N LYS A 94 7.34 -9.10 18.73
CA LYS A 94 6.51 -7.91 18.91
C LYS A 94 5.02 -8.17 18.68
N ILE A 95 4.68 -9.10 17.77
CA ILE A 95 3.29 -9.52 17.58
C ILE A 95 2.78 -10.26 18.83
N ASN A 96 3.56 -11.20 19.37
CA ASN A 96 3.18 -11.95 20.57
C ASN A 96 2.97 -11.04 21.79
N GLU A 97 3.77 -9.97 21.93
CA GLU A 97 3.62 -8.95 22.97
C GLU A 97 2.33 -8.11 22.83
N ARG A 98 1.65 -8.17 21.67
CA ARG A 98 0.53 -7.31 21.28
C ARG A 98 -0.60 -8.08 20.59
N LEU A 99 -0.78 -9.34 20.98
CA LEU A 99 -1.68 -10.26 20.27
C LEU A 99 -3.14 -9.79 20.32
N ASP A 100 -3.52 -9.09 21.39
CA ASP A 100 -4.83 -8.51 21.63
C ASP A 100 -5.19 -7.38 20.66
N THR A 101 -4.21 -6.55 20.25
CA THR A 101 -4.43 -5.45 19.30
C THR A 101 -3.98 -5.78 17.87
N PHE A 102 -3.23 -6.86 17.68
CA PHE A 102 -2.61 -7.21 16.41
C PHE A 102 -3.60 -7.21 15.23
N ILE A 103 -4.72 -7.96 15.34
CA ILE A 103 -5.68 -8.08 14.24
C ILE A 103 -6.40 -6.74 13.98
N SER A 104 -6.81 -6.06 15.06
CA SER A 104 -7.60 -4.82 14.95
C SER A 104 -6.77 -3.65 14.42
N GLU A 105 -5.46 -3.62 14.66
CA GLU A 105 -4.55 -2.64 14.06
C GLU A 105 -4.13 -3.03 12.64
N THR A 106 -3.97 -4.32 12.34
CA THR A 106 -3.51 -4.78 11.02
C THR A 106 -4.57 -4.58 9.92
N LYS A 107 -5.81 -5.04 10.15
CA LYS A 107 -6.84 -5.06 9.10
C LYS A 107 -7.16 -3.69 8.49
N PRO A 108 -7.32 -2.60 9.27
CA PRO A 108 -7.57 -1.28 8.72
C PRO A 108 -6.45 -0.83 7.77
N ILE A 109 -5.20 -1.08 8.13
CA ILE A 109 -4.04 -0.65 7.34
C ILE A 109 -3.98 -1.38 6.00
N LEU A 110 -4.21 -2.70 5.99
CA LEU A 110 -4.29 -3.46 4.75
C LEU A 110 -5.42 -2.97 3.84
N ASN A 111 -6.56 -2.57 4.43
CA ASN A 111 -7.69 -2.04 3.68
C ASN A 111 -7.38 -0.68 3.05
N GLU A 112 -6.74 0.24 3.78
CA GLU A 112 -6.36 1.55 3.23
C GLU A 112 -5.35 1.41 2.08
N ILE A 113 -4.35 0.54 2.23
CA ILE A 113 -3.41 0.25 1.12
C ILE A 113 -4.17 -0.32 -0.09
N ARG A 114 -5.08 -1.28 0.12
CA ARG A 114 -5.86 -1.87 -0.98
C ARG A 114 -6.71 -0.84 -1.71
N LYS A 115 -7.46 -0.01 -0.96
CA LYS A 115 -8.29 1.06 -1.52
C LYS A 115 -7.45 2.01 -2.35
N ARG A 116 -6.30 2.41 -1.83
CA ARG A 116 -5.40 3.34 -2.50
C ARG A 116 -4.84 2.79 -3.82
N ILE A 117 -4.44 1.52 -3.86
CA ILE A 117 -4.01 0.85 -5.10
C ILE A 117 -5.16 0.74 -6.11
N GLN A 118 -6.37 0.40 -5.65
CA GLN A 118 -7.55 0.32 -6.51
C GLN A 118 -7.89 1.68 -7.12
N LYS A 119 -7.89 2.74 -6.31
CA LYS A 119 -8.19 4.11 -6.72
C LYS A 119 -7.27 4.55 -7.86
N GLU A 120 -5.97 4.28 -7.75
CA GLU A 120 -5.04 4.55 -8.85
C GLU A 120 -5.36 3.79 -10.13
N GLU A 121 -5.62 2.48 -10.04
CA GLU A 121 -5.92 1.68 -11.24
C GLU A 121 -7.22 2.13 -11.92
N THR A 122 -8.24 2.50 -11.15
CA THR A 122 -9.55 2.83 -11.70
C THR A 122 -9.70 4.27 -12.12
N GLU A 123 -8.96 5.19 -11.50
CA GLU A 123 -9.07 6.64 -11.72
C GLU A 123 -7.80 7.22 -12.34
N LEU A 124 -6.68 7.25 -11.60
CA LEU A 124 -5.45 7.96 -12.01
C LEU A 124 -4.90 7.43 -13.34
N TYR A 125 -4.61 6.12 -13.41
CA TYR A 125 -4.04 5.52 -14.61
C TYR A 125 -5.03 5.53 -15.78
N ARG A 126 -6.34 5.45 -15.51
CA ARG A 126 -7.37 5.59 -16.54
C ARG A 126 -7.35 6.99 -17.16
N LEU A 127 -7.35 8.03 -16.33
CA LEU A 127 -7.35 9.41 -16.81
C LEU A 127 -6.08 9.75 -17.59
N ILE A 128 -4.91 9.24 -17.15
CA ILE A 128 -3.65 9.40 -17.90
C ILE A 128 -3.76 8.81 -19.30
N VAL A 129 -4.33 7.60 -19.44
CA VAL A 129 -4.52 6.97 -20.75
C VAL A 129 -5.49 7.79 -21.58
N GLU A 130 -6.64 8.19 -21.04
CA GLU A 130 -7.65 8.99 -21.78
C GLU A 130 -7.05 10.28 -22.34
N ILE A 131 -6.24 11.00 -21.56
CA ILE A 131 -5.60 12.25 -21.98
C ILE A 131 -4.44 12.00 -22.96
N SER A 132 -3.71 10.89 -22.81
CA SER A 132 -2.58 10.55 -23.71
C SER A 132 -3.03 10.00 -25.08
N THR A 133 -4.34 9.74 -25.25
CA THR A 133 -4.92 9.22 -26.50
C THR A 133 -5.59 10.33 -27.33
N ILE A 134 -5.50 11.59 -26.89
CA ILE A 134 -5.98 12.81 -27.58
C ILE A 134 -4.76 13.55 -28.14
#